data_AF-A0A7S0MKI0-F1
#
_entry.id   AF-A0A7S0MKI0-F1
#
_cell.length_a   1.000
_cell.length_b   1.000
_cell.length_c   1.000
_cell.angle_alpha   90.00
_cell.angle_beta   90.00
_cell.angle_gamma   90.00
#
_symmetry.space_group_name_H-M   'P 1'
#
loop_
_entity.id
_entity.type
_entity.pdbx_description
1 polymer ?
#
loop_
_entity_poly.entity_id
_entity_poly.type
_entity_poly.pdbx_seq_one_letter_code
_entity_poly.pdbx_strand_id
1 'polypeptide(L)'
;WSATILDLFPSVGTVTFSFGIFILVFRRRALGRARELVLSDMNRYNAAWESVQDAAGAPEMLSELEQVVSSVSHVKGCEAPKQFNCVEKQSCDANAMHPSETVFIVKTALECTCPVKSLDQLFVQAMCIHPILLHKAKAWAAKSNGCFPAVVKVNETCTHKEFVTLDIVESNSEITIKFAKIKSVTRALEKLGRSYGQDVSQLVDVCRQSIVFKKIDDLVSCLRSLIEDKEVIILRIKNRLDRGYEASCSAGYRDVGLNLRIDSAETIQLGVQTHVCEVQLILLPFADIKSDEGHKRYVTFRNLRGE
;
A
#
# COMPACT_ATOMS: atom_id res chain seq x y z
N TRP A 1 43.84 -38.13 -34.07
CA TRP A 1 43.46 -36.87 -33.38
C TRP A 1 41.94 -36.73 -33.22
N SER A 2 41.20 -37.82 -32.98
CA SER A 2 39.72 -37.78 -32.97
C SER A 2 39.09 -38.56 -31.80
N ALA A 3 39.87 -38.94 -30.78
CA ALA A 3 39.38 -39.71 -29.63
C ALA A 3 39.22 -38.87 -28.35
N THR A 4 39.78 -37.66 -28.28
CA THR A 4 39.88 -36.90 -27.02
C THR A 4 38.74 -35.90 -26.77
N ILE A 5 37.88 -35.65 -27.76
CA ILE A 5 36.80 -34.65 -27.64
C ILE A 5 35.52 -35.24 -27.04
N LEU A 6 35.30 -36.55 -27.13
CA LEU A 6 34.09 -37.22 -26.60
C LEU A 6 34.15 -37.52 -25.09
N ASP A 7 35.33 -37.61 -24.49
CA ASP A 7 35.50 -37.89 -23.05
C ASP A 7 35.32 -36.65 -22.15
N LEU A 8 35.23 -35.45 -22.72
CA LEU A 8 35.01 -34.20 -21.99
C LEU A 8 33.52 -33.85 -21.82
N PHE A 9 32.63 -34.46 -22.62
CA PHE A 9 31.19 -34.17 -22.58
C PHE A 9 30.47 -34.68 -21.32
N PRO A 10 30.77 -35.88 -20.78
CA PRO A 10 30.11 -36.38 -19.57
C PRO A 10 30.37 -35.49 -18.36
N SER A 11 31.60 -34.97 -18.21
CA SER A 11 31.99 -34.15 -17.06
C SER A 11 31.32 -32.78 -17.08
N VAL A 12 31.20 -32.13 -18.25
CA VAL A 12 30.46 -30.86 -18.40
C VAL A 12 28.96 -31.06 -18.13
N GLY A 13 28.37 -32.17 -18.60
CA GLY A 13 26.98 -32.52 -18.32
C GLY A 13 26.69 -32.74 -16.83
N THR A 14 27.58 -33.44 -16.11
CA THR A 14 27.42 -33.67 -14.67
C THR A 14 27.58 -32.39 -13.85
N VAL A 15 28.53 -31.50 -14.21
CA VAL A 15 28.73 -30.22 -13.52
C VAL A 15 27.53 -29.29 -13.71
N THR A 16 27.02 -29.17 -14.93
CA THR A 16 25.84 -28.33 -15.23
C THR A 16 24.58 -28.86 -14.55
N PHE A 17 24.37 -30.18 -14.54
CA PHE A 17 23.25 -30.81 -13.82
C PHE A 17 23.34 -30.61 -12.30
N SER A 18 24.53 -30.82 -11.71
CA SER A 18 24.77 -30.62 -10.27
C SER A 18 24.57 -29.17 -9.86
N PHE A 19 25.02 -28.23 -10.69
CA PHE A 19 24.79 -26.80 -10.48
C PHE A 19 23.31 -26.44 -10.60
N GLY A 20 22.58 -27.03 -11.56
CA GLY A 20 21.13 -26.89 -11.67
C GLY A 20 20.39 -27.39 -10.42
N ILE A 21 20.73 -28.58 -9.92
CA ILE A 21 20.19 -29.11 -8.66
C ILE A 21 20.52 -28.19 -7.49
N PHE A 22 21.77 -27.72 -7.40
CA PHE A 22 22.19 -26.80 -6.35
C PHE A 22 21.35 -25.52 -6.35
N ILE A 23 21.11 -24.92 -7.53
CA ILE A 23 20.23 -23.75 -7.69
C ILE A 23 18.80 -24.06 -7.22
N LEU A 24 18.23 -25.21 -7.62
CA LEU A 24 16.87 -25.60 -7.23
C LEU A 24 16.75 -25.80 -5.71
N VAL A 25 17.72 -26.49 -5.10
CA VAL A 25 17.76 -26.73 -3.65
C VAL A 25 17.96 -25.42 -2.90
N PHE A 26 18.88 -24.57 -3.35
CA PHE A 26 19.13 -23.26 -2.76
C PHE A 26 17.87 -22.38 -2.85
N ARG A 27 17.24 -22.30 -4.02
CA ARG A 27 15.98 -21.57 -4.23
C ARG A 27 14.87 -22.09 -3.32
N ARG A 28 14.70 -23.41 -3.19
CA ARG A 28 13.71 -24.01 -2.30
C ARG A 28 13.96 -23.67 -0.83
N ARG A 29 15.22 -23.68 -0.38
CA ARG A 29 15.60 -23.26 0.98
C ARG A 29 15.37 -21.76 1.21
N ALA A 30 15.74 -20.91 0.26
CA ALA A 30 15.52 -19.48 0.32
C ALA A 30 14.02 -19.14 0.39
N LEU A 31 13.20 -19.81 -0.42
CA LEU A 31 11.74 -19.71 -0.38
C LEU A 31 11.16 -20.18 0.96
N GLY A 32 11.67 -21.28 1.52
CA GLY A 32 11.26 -21.78 2.83
C GLY A 32 11.47 -20.75 3.94
N ARG A 33 12.69 -20.20 4.05
CA ARG A 33 12.99 -19.15 5.04
C ARG A 33 12.18 -17.89 4.83
N ALA A 34 12.03 -17.44 3.57
CA ALA A 34 11.22 -16.27 3.26
C ALA A 34 9.75 -16.48 3.63
N ARG A 35 9.21 -17.69 3.43
CA ARG A 35 7.85 -18.07 3.83
C ARG A 35 7.69 -18.04 5.35
N GLU A 36 8.63 -18.61 6.10
CA GLU A 36 8.61 -18.61 7.56
C GLU A 36 8.59 -17.19 8.12
N LEU A 37 9.42 -16.30 7.57
CA LEU A 37 9.46 -14.90 7.98
C LEU A 37 8.14 -14.17 7.68
N VAL A 38 7.54 -14.41 6.50
CA VAL A 38 6.24 -13.81 6.15
C VAL A 38 5.11 -14.37 7.02
N LEU A 39 5.13 -15.66 7.36
CA LEU A 39 4.18 -16.25 8.30
C LEU A 39 4.34 -15.66 9.70
N SER A 40 5.57 -15.44 10.15
CA SER A 40 5.85 -14.76 11.43
C SER A 40 5.28 -13.34 11.45
N ASP A 41 5.49 -12.55 10.38
CA ASP A 41 4.91 -11.22 10.25
C ASP A 41 3.37 -11.27 10.20
N MET A 42 2.79 -12.22 9.46
CA MET A 42 1.34 -12.44 9.41
C MET A 42 0.75 -12.75 10.79
N ASN A 43 1.41 -13.59 11.58
CA ASN A 43 0.97 -13.91 12.94
C ASN A 43 1.00 -12.67 13.84
N ARG A 44 2.01 -11.80 13.70
CA ARG A 44 2.06 -10.52 14.44
C ARG A 44 0.91 -9.60 14.05
N TYR A 45 0.59 -9.52 12.75
CA TYR A 45 -0.55 -8.76 12.27
C TYR A 45 -1.88 -9.33 12.78
N ASN A 46 -2.05 -10.65 12.79
CA ASN A 46 -3.25 -11.30 13.30
C ASN A 46 -3.43 -11.06 14.80
N ALA A 47 -2.36 -11.20 15.60
CA ALA A 47 -2.41 -10.90 17.03
C ALA A 47 -2.74 -9.41 17.31
N ALA A 48 -2.19 -8.49 16.51
CA ALA A 48 -2.54 -7.08 16.60
C ALA A 48 -4.02 -6.83 16.21
N TRP A 49 -4.54 -7.56 15.23
CA TRP A 49 -5.95 -7.47 14.82
C TRP A 49 -6.90 -8.01 15.90
N GLU A 50 -6.60 -9.17 16.49
CA GLU A 50 -7.34 -9.72 17.63
C GLU A 50 -7.41 -8.70 18.78
N SER A 51 -6.26 -8.12 19.15
CA SER A 51 -6.22 -7.07 20.18
C SER A 51 -7.05 -5.83 19.83
N VAL A 52 -7.16 -5.48 18.54
CA VAL A 52 -8.01 -4.36 18.09
C VAL A 52 -9.49 -4.73 18.17
N GLN A 53 -9.86 -5.97 17.85
CA GLN A 53 -11.25 -6.46 17.92
C GLN A 53 -11.74 -6.63 19.36
N ASP A 54 -10.84 -7.02 20.28
CA ASP A 54 -11.14 -7.23 21.70
C ASP A 54 -11.19 -5.93 22.50
N ALA A 55 -10.74 -4.81 21.92
CA ALA A 55 -10.80 -3.51 22.56
C ALA A 55 -12.27 -3.09 22.80
N ALA A 56 -12.54 -2.49 23.96
CA ALA A 56 -13.87 -2.05 24.32
C ALA A 56 -14.45 -1.07 23.27
N GLY A 57 -15.66 -1.34 22.79
CA GLY A 57 -16.33 -0.53 21.76
C GLY A 57 -15.90 -0.81 20.33
N ALA A 58 -14.88 -1.66 20.08
CA ALA A 58 -14.38 -1.91 18.74
C ALA A 58 -15.43 -2.48 17.76
N PRO A 59 -16.35 -3.39 18.16
CA PRO A 59 -17.39 -3.87 17.27
C PRO A 59 -18.31 -2.76 16.76
N GLU A 60 -18.72 -1.81 17.61
CA GLU A 60 -19.51 -0.66 17.20
C GLU A 60 -18.72 0.25 16.25
N MET A 61 -17.47 0.57 16.60
CA MET A 61 -16.61 1.44 15.78
C MET A 61 -16.30 0.84 14.40
N LEU A 62 -16.07 -0.47 14.31
CA LEU A 62 -15.83 -1.16 13.04
C LEU A 62 -17.10 -1.23 12.18
N SER A 63 -18.27 -1.41 12.81
CA SER A 63 -19.57 -1.33 12.13
C SER A 63 -19.82 0.08 11.58
N GLU A 64 -19.49 1.11 12.36
CA GLU A 64 -19.56 2.50 11.94
C GLU A 64 -18.62 2.80 10.76
N LEU A 65 -17.39 2.28 10.79
CA LEU A 65 -16.46 2.36 9.66
C LEU A 65 -17.06 1.72 8.40
N GLU A 66 -17.66 0.54 8.51
CA GLU A 66 -18.33 -0.17 7.41
C GLU A 66 -19.51 0.63 6.85
N GLN A 67 -20.30 1.27 7.72
CA GLN A 67 -21.39 2.17 7.32
C GLN A 67 -20.87 3.41 6.58
N VAL A 68 -19.79 4.03 7.05
CA VAL A 68 -19.18 5.17 6.37
C VAL A 68 -18.66 4.76 4.99
N VAL A 69 -17.96 3.63 4.89
CA VAL A 69 -17.43 3.11 3.61
C VAL A 69 -18.57 2.76 2.63
N SER A 70 -19.63 2.12 3.10
CA SER A 70 -20.79 1.78 2.26
C SER A 70 -21.58 3.02 1.80
N SER A 71 -21.67 4.07 2.63
CA SER A 71 -22.35 5.33 2.25
C SER A 71 -21.74 5.99 1.01
N VAL A 72 -20.40 5.96 0.89
CA VAL A 72 -19.69 6.50 -0.29
C VAL A 72 -20.07 5.76 -1.57
N SER A 73 -20.45 4.50 -1.45
CA SER A 73 -20.85 3.63 -2.57
C SER A 73 -22.25 3.98 -3.11
N HIS A 74 -23.16 4.39 -2.22
CA HIS A 74 -24.54 4.71 -2.57
C HIS A 74 -24.73 6.13 -3.12
N VAL A 75 -23.92 7.10 -2.69
CA VAL A 75 -24.12 8.53 -3.01
C VAL A 75 -23.86 8.87 -4.49
N LYS A 76 -23.23 7.99 -5.28
CA LYS A 76 -22.80 8.35 -6.65
C LYS A 76 -23.20 7.37 -7.76
N GLY A 77 -24.26 6.58 -7.63
CA GLY A 77 -24.90 5.88 -8.77
C GLY A 77 -23.94 5.16 -9.73
N CYS A 78 -22.95 4.43 -9.20
CA CYS A 78 -21.90 3.79 -10.00
C CYS A 78 -21.97 2.27 -9.85
N GLU A 79 -22.47 1.59 -10.88
CA GLU A 79 -22.16 0.18 -11.08
C GLU A 79 -20.64 -0.01 -11.15
N ALA A 80 -20.11 -0.92 -10.32
CA ALA A 80 -18.72 -1.30 -10.36
C ALA A 80 -18.33 -1.73 -11.78
N PRO A 81 -17.27 -1.16 -12.39
CA PRO A 81 -16.67 -1.77 -13.56
C PRO A 81 -16.26 -3.19 -13.16
N LYS A 82 -16.77 -4.17 -13.91
CA LYS A 82 -16.21 -5.52 -13.86
C LYS A 82 -14.71 -5.40 -14.17
N GLN A 83 -13.89 -5.85 -13.22
CA GLN A 83 -12.46 -6.11 -13.33
C GLN A 83 -11.51 -4.89 -13.29
N PHE A 84 -11.14 -4.47 -12.08
CA PHE A 84 -9.70 -4.26 -11.78
C PHE A 84 -9.12 -5.62 -11.40
N ASN A 85 -9.06 -6.53 -12.36
CA ASN A 85 -8.32 -7.77 -12.16
C ASN A 85 -6.85 -7.40 -12.10
N CYS A 86 -6.26 -7.48 -10.91
CA CYS A 86 -4.89 -7.95 -10.82
C CYS A 86 -4.86 -9.23 -11.67
N VAL A 87 -3.92 -9.33 -12.63
CA VAL A 87 -3.74 -10.56 -13.40
C VAL A 87 -3.32 -11.64 -12.41
N GLU A 88 -4.31 -12.29 -11.82
CA GLU A 88 -4.18 -13.49 -11.02
C GLU A 88 -3.86 -14.58 -12.03
N LYS A 89 -2.57 -14.80 -12.25
CA LYS A 89 -2.11 -15.99 -12.96
C LYS A 89 -2.48 -17.20 -12.10
N GLN A 90 -3.61 -17.76 -12.48
CA GLN A 90 -4.05 -19.14 -12.30
C GLN A 90 -2.85 -20.10 -12.11
N SER A 91 -2.62 -20.54 -10.87
CA SER A 91 -2.03 -21.86 -10.61
C SER A 91 -2.42 -22.35 -9.21
N CYS A 92 -3.05 -23.52 -9.20
CA CYS A 92 -3.36 -24.45 -8.09
C CYS A 92 -4.08 -23.87 -6.86
N ASP A 93 -5.42 -23.81 -6.92
CA ASP A 93 -6.30 -24.87 -6.42
C ASP A 93 -7.75 -24.58 -6.83
N ALA A 94 -8.39 -25.56 -7.49
CA ALA A 94 -9.78 -25.48 -7.89
C ALA A 94 -10.65 -25.84 -6.69
N ASN A 95 -11.19 -24.82 -6.00
CA ASN A 95 -12.51 -24.79 -5.34
C ASN A 95 -12.56 -23.67 -4.29
N ALA A 96 -12.77 -22.43 -4.73
CA ALA A 96 -13.48 -21.39 -3.95
C ALA A 96 -13.64 -20.15 -4.84
N MET A 97 -14.80 -20.01 -5.46
CA MET A 97 -15.23 -18.75 -6.05
C MET A 97 -15.94 -17.96 -4.94
N HIS A 98 -15.28 -16.97 -4.34
CA HIS A 98 -15.95 -16.06 -3.40
C HIS A 98 -15.45 -14.61 -3.54
N PRO A 99 -16.36 -13.62 -3.58
CA PRO A 99 -16.02 -12.21 -3.69
C PRO A 99 -16.00 -11.56 -2.29
N SER A 100 -14.84 -11.13 -1.80
CA SER A 100 -14.75 -10.25 -0.63
C SER A 100 -13.58 -9.27 -0.74
N GLU A 101 -13.36 -8.72 -1.95
CA GLU A 101 -12.75 -7.39 -2.03
C GLU A 101 -13.88 -6.41 -2.34
N THR A 102 -14.32 -5.66 -1.34
CA THR A 102 -15.25 -4.56 -1.57
C THR A 102 -14.50 -3.43 -2.28
N VAL A 103 -14.41 -3.54 -3.61
CA VAL A 103 -13.76 -2.58 -4.50
C VAL A 103 -14.81 -1.65 -5.07
N PHE A 104 -14.86 -0.43 -4.55
CA PHE A 104 -15.73 0.60 -5.11
C PHE A 104 -14.93 1.51 -6.03
N ILE A 105 -15.46 1.78 -7.22
CA ILE A 105 -14.90 2.72 -8.19
C ILE A 105 -15.96 3.75 -8.49
N VAL A 106 -15.69 5.01 -8.15
CA VAL A 106 -16.57 6.13 -8.48
C VAL A 106 -16.38 6.47 -9.97
N LYS A 107 -17.28 5.94 -10.81
CA LYS A 107 -17.30 6.04 -12.28
C LYS A 107 -17.59 7.46 -12.78
N THR A 108 -18.30 8.28 -12.00
CA THR A 108 -18.83 9.58 -12.43
C THR A 108 -17.78 10.67 -12.68
N ALA A 109 -16.51 10.47 -12.28
CA ALA A 109 -15.48 11.51 -12.37
C ALA A 109 -14.47 11.29 -13.53
N LEU A 110 -14.71 10.28 -14.39
CA LEU A 110 -13.85 9.88 -15.51
C LEU A 110 -14.17 10.58 -16.84
N GLU A 111 -15.20 11.42 -16.91
CA GLU A 111 -15.69 11.96 -18.19
C GLU A 111 -14.79 13.02 -18.86
N CYS A 112 -13.70 13.46 -18.21
CA CYS A 112 -12.85 14.51 -18.77
C CYS A 112 -11.36 14.35 -18.43
N THR A 113 -10.80 13.14 -18.63
CA THR A 113 -9.35 12.94 -18.47
C THR A 113 -8.75 12.24 -19.68
N CYS A 114 -7.83 12.92 -20.37
CA CYS A 114 -6.86 12.22 -21.19
C CYS A 114 -6.01 11.35 -20.25
N PRO A 115 -5.98 10.02 -20.39
CA PRO A 115 -5.16 9.17 -19.54
C PRO A 115 -3.68 9.56 -19.67
N VAL A 116 -2.95 9.54 -18.54
CA VAL A 116 -1.52 9.83 -18.53
C VAL A 116 -0.80 8.80 -19.39
N LYS A 117 -0.08 9.27 -20.41
CA LYS A 117 0.50 8.38 -21.45
C LYS A 117 1.96 8.05 -21.23
N SER A 118 2.66 8.81 -20.39
CA SER A 118 4.09 8.64 -20.15
C SER A 118 4.42 8.74 -18.67
N LEU A 119 5.48 8.04 -18.27
CA LEU A 119 5.96 8.06 -16.90
C LEU A 119 6.46 9.46 -16.51
N ASP A 120 7.12 10.17 -17.42
CA ASP A 120 7.61 11.53 -17.16
C ASP A 120 6.47 12.49 -16.84
N GLN A 121 5.39 12.45 -17.63
CA GLN A 121 4.19 13.23 -17.35
C GLN A 121 3.61 12.90 -15.97
N LEU A 122 3.52 11.61 -15.62
CA LEU A 122 3.02 11.18 -14.30
C LEU A 122 3.86 11.73 -13.16
N PHE A 123 5.18 11.72 -13.31
CA PHE A 123 6.12 12.20 -12.29
C PHE A 123 6.14 13.72 -12.17
N VAL A 124 6.06 14.45 -13.29
CA VAL A 124 5.93 15.92 -13.25
C VAL A 124 4.63 16.31 -12.52
N GLN A 125 3.51 15.67 -12.84
CA GLN A 125 2.26 15.89 -12.12
C GLN A 125 2.40 15.55 -10.62
N ALA A 126 3.06 14.42 -10.30
CA ALA A 126 3.31 14.01 -8.92
C ALA A 126 4.12 15.06 -8.13
N MET A 127 5.13 15.69 -8.76
CA MET A 127 5.92 16.75 -8.13
C MET A 127 5.10 17.97 -7.78
N CYS A 128 4.15 18.36 -8.65
CA CYS A 128 3.25 19.49 -8.41
C CYS A 128 2.20 19.20 -7.33
N ILE A 129 1.56 18.02 -7.37
CA ILE A 129 0.47 17.67 -6.44
C ILE A 129 0.98 17.26 -5.06
N HIS A 130 2.25 16.83 -4.94
CA HIS A 130 2.81 16.35 -3.68
C HIS A 130 2.71 17.34 -2.50
N PRO A 131 3.13 18.60 -2.62
CA PRO A 131 2.96 19.58 -1.54
C PRO A 131 1.49 19.82 -1.18
N ILE A 132 0.58 19.81 -2.16
CA ILE A 132 -0.86 20.00 -1.96
C ILE A 132 -1.45 18.83 -1.19
N LEU A 133 -1.15 17.59 -1.60
CA LEU A 133 -1.56 16.38 -0.87
C LEU A 133 -0.99 16.37 0.55
N LEU A 134 0.26 16.76 0.74
CA LEU A 134 0.88 16.82 2.06
C LEU A 134 0.18 17.85 2.96
N HIS A 135 -0.15 19.02 2.42
CA HIS A 135 -0.90 20.05 3.16
C HIS A 135 -2.28 19.53 3.59
N LYS A 136 -3.02 18.90 2.67
CA LYS A 136 -4.30 18.26 2.96
C LYS A 136 -4.18 17.14 4.01
N ALA A 137 -3.20 16.26 3.87
CA ALA A 137 -2.94 15.17 4.82
C ALA A 137 -2.68 15.67 6.24
N LYS A 138 -1.91 16.76 6.38
CA LYS A 138 -1.70 17.44 7.65
C LYS A 138 -2.99 17.99 8.23
N ALA A 139 -3.82 18.64 7.40
CA ALA A 139 -5.10 19.19 7.83
C ALA A 139 -6.09 18.11 8.28
N TRP A 140 -6.19 16.99 7.56
CA TRP A 140 -7.02 15.86 7.98
C TRP A 140 -6.52 15.27 9.30
N ALA A 141 -5.21 15.02 9.42
CA ALA A 141 -4.61 14.50 10.64
C ALA A 141 -4.86 15.42 11.85
N ALA A 142 -4.70 16.74 11.70
CA ALA A 142 -4.93 17.70 12.77
C ALA A 142 -6.39 17.70 13.26
N LYS A 143 -7.37 17.48 12.37
CA LYS A 143 -8.79 17.42 12.72
C LYS A 143 -9.19 16.13 13.45
N SER A 144 -8.40 15.07 13.30
CA SER A 144 -8.78 13.72 13.69
C SER A 144 -7.71 13.02 14.53
N ASN A 145 -6.89 13.76 15.28
CA ASN A 145 -5.83 13.23 16.15
C ASN A 145 -4.87 12.25 15.42
N GLY A 146 -4.62 12.49 14.14
CA GLY A 146 -3.73 11.68 13.32
C GLY A 146 -2.26 11.97 13.61
N CYS A 147 -1.46 10.90 13.64
CA CYS A 147 -0.03 10.94 13.85
C CYS A 147 0.74 10.66 12.55
N PHE A 148 1.99 11.10 12.52
CA PHE A 148 2.97 10.78 11.49
C PHE A 148 4.21 10.13 12.11
N PRO A 149 4.92 9.25 11.38
CA PRO A 149 6.19 8.72 11.85
C PRO A 149 7.20 9.86 11.97
N ALA A 150 7.90 9.92 13.10
CA ALA A 150 8.94 10.89 13.36
C ALA A 150 10.19 10.20 13.91
N VAL A 151 11.31 10.89 13.75
CA VAL A 151 12.58 10.54 14.38
C VAL A 151 12.82 11.54 15.50
N VAL A 152 12.93 11.04 16.72
CA VAL A 152 13.23 11.83 17.92
C VAL A 152 14.72 11.69 18.21
N LYS A 153 15.44 12.81 18.30
CA LYS A 153 16.84 12.85 18.74
C LYS A 153 16.87 12.89 20.27
N VAL A 154 17.52 11.93 20.90
CA VAL A 154 17.70 11.91 22.37
C VAL A 154 19.08 12.43 22.76
N ASN A 155 20.08 12.19 21.92
CA ASN A 155 21.43 12.75 21.96
C ASN A 155 22.05 12.64 20.55
N GLU A 156 23.32 13.04 20.37
CA GLU A 156 23.99 13.03 19.04
C GLU A 156 24.08 11.64 18.38
N THR A 157 23.93 10.55 19.15
CA THR A 157 24.15 9.17 18.70
C THR A 157 22.91 8.28 18.73
N CYS A 158 21.88 8.64 19.50
CA CYS A 158 20.68 7.86 19.72
C CYS A 158 19.45 8.56 19.12
N THR A 159 18.81 7.86 18.19
CA THR A 159 17.51 8.25 17.64
C THR A 159 16.54 7.09 17.77
N HIS A 160 15.27 7.38 18.02
CA HIS A 160 14.21 6.38 17.99
C HIS A 160 13.03 6.84 17.13
N LYS A 161 12.29 5.87 16.61
CA LYS A 161 11.10 6.09 15.79
C LYS A 161 9.89 6.18 16.71
N GLU A 162 9.11 7.25 16.56
CA GLU A 162 7.85 7.46 17.27
C GLU A 162 6.76 7.91 16.29
N PHE A 163 5.49 7.83 16.70
CA PHE A 163 4.37 8.42 15.97
C PHE A 163 3.83 9.62 16.74
N VAL A 164 3.99 10.80 16.16
CA VAL A 164 3.68 12.09 16.81
C VAL A 164 2.60 12.83 16.03
N THR A 165 1.77 13.57 16.75
CA THR A 165 0.83 14.54 16.19
C THR A 165 1.57 15.84 15.82
N LEU A 166 0.97 16.68 14.97
CA LEU A 166 1.65 17.88 14.44
C LEU A 166 1.92 18.95 15.50
N ASP A 167 1.01 19.10 16.47
CA ASP A 167 1.09 20.04 17.61
C ASP A 167 2.33 19.77 18.49
N ILE A 168 2.68 18.50 18.71
CA ILE A 168 3.86 18.12 19.49
C ILE A 168 5.15 18.61 18.80
N VAL A 169 5.21 18.55 17.47
CA VAL A 169 6.42 18.91 16.71
C VAL A 169 6.67 20.41 16.70
N GLU A 170 5.62 21.22 16.67
CA GLU A 170 5.73 22.68 16.79
C GLU A 170 6.37 23.10 18.13
N SER A 171 6.20 22.26 19.16
CA SER A 171 6.76 22.50 20.50
C SER A 171 8.16 21.92 20.74
N ASN A 172 8.69 21.07 19.85
CA ASN A 172 9.96 20.37 20.06
C ASN A 172 10.83 20.28 18.79
N SER A 173 11.92 21.05 18.77
CA SER A 173 12.89 21.11 17.66
C SER A 173 13.73 19.84 17.46
N GLU A 174 13.70 18.89 18.41
CA GLU A 174 14.43 17.61 18.33
C GLU A 174 13.65 16.55 17.54
N ILE A 175 12.39 16.82 17.20
CA ILE A 175 11.50 15.90 16.50
C ILE A 175 11.46 16.23 15.01
N THR A 176 11.75 15.25 14.16
CA THR A 176 11.66 15.39 12.70
C THR A 176 10.68 14.40 12.11
N ILE A 177 9.56 14.90 11.59
CA ILE A 177 8.55 14.07 10.89
C ILE A 177 9.09 13.53 9.57
N LYS A 178 8.77 12.27 9.28
CA LYS A 178 9.10 11.56 8.04
C LYS A 178 7.85 11.39 7.18
N PHE A 179 7.56 12.37 6.34
CA PHE A 179 6.49 12.24 5.35
C PHE A 179 6.87 11.27 4.23
N ALA A 180 5.88 10.67 3.59
CA ALA A 180 6.10 9.80 2.44
C ALA A 180 6.69 10.62 1.29
N LYS A 181 7.73 10.09 0.65
CA LYS A 181 8.33 10.68 -0.56
C LYS A 181 7.58 10.19 -1.80
N ILE A 182 7.70 10.94 -2.90
CA ILE A 182 7.32 10.46 -4.23
C ILE A 182 8.03 9.13 -4.49
N LYS A 183 7.29 8.16 -5.04
CA LYS A 183 7.82 6.85 -5.39
C LYS A 183 9.03 7.00 -6.31
N SER A 184 10.09 6.22 -6.11
CA SER A 184 11.24 6.24 -7.02
C SER A 184 10.88 5.67 -8.40
N VAL A 185 11.50 6.22 -9.45
CA VAL A 185 11.32 5.77 -10.84
C VAL A 185 11.57 4.26 -10.98
N THR A 186 12.64 3.75 -10.38
CA THR A 186 12.95 2.31 -10.39
C THR A 186 11.80 1.46 -9.83
N ARG A 187 11.23 1.85 -8.68
CA ARG A 187 10.09 1.13 -8.09
C ARG A 187 8.81 1.29 -8.90
N ALA A 188 8.63 2.42 -9.57
CA ALA A 188 7.51 2.64 -10.48
C ALA A 188 7.58 1.69 -11.69
N LEU A 189 8.76 1.61 -12.35
CA LEU A 189 8.99 0.71 -13.48
C LEU A 189 8.80 -0.76 -13.10
N GLU A 190 9.36 -1.18 -11.96
CA GLU A 190 9.16 -2.53 -11.45
C GLU A 190 7.68 -2.85 -11.22
N LYS A 191 6.91 -1.90 -10.67
CA LYS A 191 5.47 -2.10 -10.43
C LYS A 191 4.67 -2.14 -11.75
N LEU A 192 5.02 -1.28 -12.71
CA LEU A 192 4.40 -1.26 -14.04
C LEU A 192 4.59 -2.56 -14.81
N GLY A 193 5.85 -3.03 -14.89
CA GLY A 193 6.17 -4.26 -15.61
C GLY A 193 5.51 -5.49 -15.01
N ARG A 194 5.28 -5.49 -13.70
CA ARG A 194 4.73 -6.64 -12.98
C ARG A 194 3.21 -6.67 -12.91
N SER A 195 2.58 -5.55 -12.58
CA SER A 195 1.17 -5.54 -12.15
C SER A 195 0.24 -4.87 -13.15
N TYR A 196 0.78 -4.07 -14.08
CA TYR A 196 -0.04 -3.18 -14.92
C TYR A 196 0.23 -3.34 -16.41
N GLY A 197 1.02 -4.32 -16.84
CA GLY A 197 1.31 -4.54 -18.27
C GLY A 197 1.92 -3.30 -18.94
N GLN A 198 2.73 -2.52 -18.20
CA GLN A 198 3.30 -1.23 -18.63
C GLN A 198 2.30 -0.08 -18.83
N ASP A 199 1.03 -0.24 -18.46
CA ASP A 199 0.05 0.84 -18.48
C ASP A 199 0.29 1.84 -17.34
N VAL A 200 0.83 3.01 -17.70
CA VAL A 200 1.17 4.10 -16.77
C VAL A 200 -0.07 4.65 -16.08
N SER A 201 -1.24 4.63 -16.72
CA SER A 201 -2.47 5.19 -16.17
C SER A 201 -2.97 4.44 -14.93
N GLN A 202 -2.51 3.21 -14.72
CA GLN A 202 -2.87 2.37 -13.57
C GLN A 202 -1.94 2.57 -12.36
N LEU A 203 -0.85 3.34 -12.51
CA LEU A 203 0.09 3.61 -11.42
C LEU A 203 -0.38 4.77 -10.53
N VAL A 204 -1.30 4.46 -9.64
CA VAL A 204 -2.06 5.43 -8.82
C VAL A 204 -1.42 5.81 -7.47
N ASP A 205 -0.23 5.28 -7.17
CA ASP A 205 0.43 5.45 -5.86
C ASP A 205 1.77 6.18 -5.96
N VAL A 206 2.05 6.89 -7.07
CA VAL A 206 3.29 7.68 -7.24
C VAL A 206 3.39 8.76 -6.18
N CYS A 207 2.32 9.52 -5.98
CA CYS A 207 2.15 10.44 -4.86
C CYS A 207 1.26 9.78 -3.80
N ARG A 208 1.76 9.70 -2.56
CA ARG A 208 1.03 9.04 -1.48
C ARG A 208 1.35 9.63 -0.11
N GLN A 209 0.42 9.49 0.84
CA GLN A 209 0.63 9.80 2.26
C GLN A 209 0.00 8.72 3.15
N SER A 210 0.47 8.65 4.40
CA SER A 210 -0.13 7.78 5.42
C SER A 210 -0.36 8.57 6.69
N ILE A 211 -1.54 8.38 7.29
CA ILE A 211 -1.90 8.95 8.59
C ILE A 211 -2.13 7.79 9.55
N VAL A 212 -1.54 7.86 10.74
CA VAL A 212 -1.57 6.79 11.74
C VAL A 212 -2.46 7.19 12.91
N PHE A 213 -3.27 6.26 13.40
CA PHE A 213 -4.26 6.52 14.45
C PHE A 213 -4.09 5.56 15.62
N LYS A 214 -4.21 6.07 16.84
CA LYS A 214 -4.21 5.25 18.05
C LYS A 214 -5.55 4.55 18.27
N LYS A 215 -6.65 5.17 17.82
CA LYS A 215 -8.02 4.70 18.00
C LYS A 215 -8.76 4.55 16.67
N ILE A 216 -9.75 3.66 16.62
CA ILE A 216 -10.60 3.48 15.44
C ILE A 216 -11.48 4.72 15.23
N ASP A 217 -12.04 5.30 16.30
CA ASP A 217 -12.85 6.53 16.22
C ASP A 217 -12.15 7.68 15.49
N ASP A 218 -10.89 7.92 15.82
CA ASP A 218 -10.07 8.97 15.20
C ASP A 218 -9.87 8.68 13.69
N LEU A 219 -9.70 7.41 13.31
CA LEU A 219 -9.60 6.97 11.92
C LEU A 219 -10.94 7.19 11.18
N VAL A 220 -12.06 6.83 11.80
CA VAL A 220 -13.41 7.03 11.22
C VAL A 220 -13.70 8.52 11.05
N SER A 221 -13.35 9.35 12.04
CA SER A 221 -13.46 10.81 11.98
C SER A 221 -12.61 11.40 10.84
N CYS A 222 -11.39 10.89 10.64
CA CYS A 222 -10.56 11.27 9.50
C CYS A 222 -11.22 10.91 8.16
N LEU A 223 -11.79 9.72 8.05
CA LEU A 223 -12.46 9.26 6.84
C LEU A 223 -13.68 10.13 6.51
N ARG A 224 -14.48 10.52 7.51
CA ARG A 224 -15.58 11.49 7.32
C ARG A 224 -15.07 12.84 6.84
N SER A 225 -14.03 13.36 7.49
CA SER A 225 -13.40 14.62 7.08
C SER A 225 -12.91 14.60 5.62
N LEU A 226 -12.41 13.46 5.16
CA LEU A 226 -12.03 13.22 3.76
C LEU A 226 -13.24 13.21 2.81
N ILE A 227 -14.35 12.59 3.21
CA ILE A 227 -15.58 12.50 2.42
C ILE A 227 -16.28 13.86 2.32
N GLU A 228 -16.22 14.67 3.37
CA GLU A 228 -16.85 16.00 3.45
C GLU A 228 -16.01 17.11 2.81
N ASP A 229 -14.73 16.85 2.50
CA ASP A 229 -13.84 17.81 1.85
C ASP A 229 -14.26 18.03 0.39
N LYS A 230 -14.77 19.24 0.11
CA LYS A 230 -15.32 19.61 -1.20
C LYS A 230 -14.30 19.57 -2.34
N GLU A 231 -13.01 19.68 -2.02
CA GLU A 231 -11.95 19.60 -3.02
C GLU A 231 -11.47 18.17 -3.23
N VAL A 232 -12.02 17.18 -2.51
CA VAL A 232 -11.58 15.78 -2.60
C VAL A 232 -12.59 14.97 -3.38
N ILE A 233 -12.09 14.27 -4.39
CA ILE A 233 -12.87 13.28 -5.14
C ILE A 233 -12.30 11.91 -4.81
N ILE A 234 -12.99 11.17 -3.94
CA ILE A 234 -12.66 9.78 -3.66
C ILE A 234 -13.00 8.93 -4.90
N LEU A 235 -12.01 8.21 -5.41
CA LEU A 235 -12.16 7.29 -6.54
C LEU A 235 -12.37 5.86 -6.09
N ARG A 236 -11.64 5.43 -5.05
CA ARG A 236 -11.70 4.07 -4.50
C ARG A 236 -11.38 4.06 -3.02
N ILE A 237 -12.08 3.21 -2.27
CA ILE A 237 -11.75 2.85 -0.89
C ILE A 237 -11.49 1.34 -0.84
N LYS A 238 -10.43 0.94 -0.13
CA LYS A 238 -10.10 -0.44 0.22
C LYS A 238 -10.12 -0.55 1.74
N ASN A 239 -11.16 -1.17 2.30
CA ASN A 239 -11.24 -1.40 3.74
C ASN A 239 -10.64 -2.76 4.10
N ARG A 240 -9.39 -2.79 4.57
CA ARG A 240 -8.75 -4.02 5.07
C ARG A 240 -8.89 -4.19 6.59
N LEU A 241 -9.57 -3.25 7.24
CA LEU A 241 -10.08 -3.39 8.62
C LEU A 241 -11.46 -4.05 8.64
N ASP A 242 -11.98 -4.46 7.48
CA ASP A 242 -13.20 -5.24 7.41
C ASP A 242 -13.00 -6.61 8.10
N ARG A 243 -14.01 -7.06 8.86
CA ARG A 243 -13.97 -8.33 9.59
C ARG A 243 -13.94 -9.54 8.65
N GLY A 244 -14.55 -9.41 7.47
CA GLY A 244 -14.52 -10.41 6.40
C GLY A 244 -13.34 -10.27 5.44
N TYR A 245 -12.35 -9.41 5.73
CA TYR A 245 -11.16 -9.28 4.90
C TYR A 245 -10.17 -10.43 5.10
N GLU A 246 -9.88 -11.14 4.01
CA GLU A 246 -8.87 -12.21 3.92
C GLU A 246 -7.45 -11.64 3.91
N ALA A 247 -6.82 -11.59 5.07
CA ALA A 247 -5.50 -10.97 5.24
C ALA A 247 -4.33 -11.77 4.65
N SER A 248 -4.55 -13.02 4.22
CA SER A 248 -3.52 -13.88 3.64
C SER A 248 -2.89 -13.28 2.38
N CYS A 249 -3.70 -12.59 1.55
CA CYS A 249 -3.26 -11.90 0.33
C CYS A 249 -2.30 -10.74 0.59
N SER A 250 -2.36 -10.13 1.79
CA SER A 250 -1.51 -9.01 2.21
C SER A 250 -0.48 -9.37 3.27
N ALA A 251 -0.23 -10.68 3.50
CA ALA A 251 0.62 -11.17 4.58
C ALA A 251 0.22 -10.62 5.96
N GLY A 252 -1.08 -10.50 6.20
CA GLY A 252 -1.65 -9.96 7.44
C GLY A 252 -1.84 -8.44 7.45
N TYR A 253 -1.27 -7.70 6.49
CA TYR A 253 -1.32 -6.23 6.54
C TYR A 253 -2.74 -5.66 6.40
N ARG A 254 -3.06 -4.68 7.25
CA ARG A 254 -4.38 -4.02 7.33
C ARG A 254 -4.26 -2.49 7.40
N ASP A 255 -5.15 -1.81 6.70
CA ASP A 255 -5.31 -0.34 6.60
C ASP A 255 -6.67 0.00 5.94
N VAL A 256 -7.04 1.26 5.93
CA VAL A 256 -8.05 1.81 4.99
C VAL A 256 -7.30 2.60 3.93
N GLY A 257 -7.22 2.05 2.72
CA GLY A 257 -6.54 2.66 1.58
C GLY A 257 -7.52 3.43 0.70
N LEU A 258 -7.21 4.68 0.40
CA LEU A 258 -7.99 5.53 -0.49
C LEU A 258 -7.19 5.90 -1.74
N ASN A 259 -7.83 5.81 -2.90
CA ASN A 259 -7.38 6.54 -4.09
C ASN A 259 -8.30 7.75 -4.26
N LEU A 260 -7.71 8.93 -4.39
CA LEU A 260 -8.46 10.17 -4.51
C LEU A 260 -7.78 11.13 -5.49
N ARG A 261 -8.52 12.15 -5.92
CA ARG A 261 -7.99 13.33 -6.59
C ARG A 261 -8.32 14.56 -5.77
N ILE A 262 -7.54 15.62 -5.97
CA ILE A 262 -7.78 16.92 -5.38
C ILE A 262 -8.20 17.84 -6.53
N ASP A 263 -9.42 18.34 -6.47
CA ASP A 263 -10.05 19.24 -7.43
C ASP A 263 -10.22 20.63 -6.78
N SER A 264 -9.09 21.27 -6.52
CA SER A 264 -8.99 22.63 -6.02
C SER A 264 -8.63 23.60 -7.14
N ALA A 265 -8.90 24.90 -6.94
CA ALA A 265 -8.49 25.95 -7.88
C ALA A 265 -6.98 25.89 -8.21
N GLU A 266 -6.14 25.61 -7.20
CA GLU A 266 -4.69 25.45 -7.36
C GLU A 266 -4.35 24.26 -8.28
N THR A 267 -4.97 23.11 -8.07
CA THR A 267 -4.71 21.91 -8.89
C THR A 267 -5.20 22.06 -10.33
N ILE A 268 -6.30 22.79 -10.55
CA ILE A 268 -6.82 23.13 -11.88
C ILE A 268 -5.85 24.06 -12.59
N GLN A 269 -5.38 25.11 -11.90
CA GLN A 269 -4.42 26.07 -12.46
C GLN A 269 -3.11 25.40 -12.87
N LEU A 270 -2.65 24.41 -12.07
CA LEU A 270 -1.46 23.62 -12.36
C LEU A 270 -1.69 22.52 -13.42
N GLY A 271 -2.94 22.25 -13.81
CA GLY A 271 -3.30 21.17 -14.74
C GLY A 271 -3.04 19.77 -14.19
N VAL A 272 -3.13 19.59 -12.87
CA VAL A 272 -2.85 18.33 -12.16
C VAL A 272 -4.04 17.79 -11.35
N GLN A 273 -5.21 18.41 -11.45
CA GLN A 273 -6.45 17.99 -10.77
C GLN A 273 -6.89 16.56 -11.11
N THR A 274 -6.39 16.01 -12.22
CA THR A 274 -6.68 14.64 -12.65
C THR A 274 -5.74 13.59 -12.03
N HIS A 275 -4.65 14.01 -11.36
CA HIS A 275 -3.67 13.10 -10.78
C HIS A 275 -4.26 12.33 -9.60
N VAL A 276 -4.05 11.02 -9.59
CA VAL A 276 -4.54 10.15 -8.51
C VAL A 276 -3.47 10.02 -7.43
N CYS A 277 -3.87 10.30 -6.19
CA CYS A 277 -3.06 10.15 -4.99
C CYS A 277 -3.56 8.96 -4.17
N GLU A 278 -2.64 8.29 -3.46
CA GLU A 278 -2.97 7.25 -2.47
C GLU A 278 -2.88 7.83 -1.04
N VAL A 279 -3.92 7.63 -0.22
CA VAL A 279 -3.89 7.94 1.21
C VAL A 279 -4.17 6.66 2.00
N GLN A 280 -3.31 6.35 2.97
CA GLN A 280 -3.47 5.19 3.85
C GLN A 280 -3.81 5.65 5.26
N LEU A 281 -4.93 5.20 5.80
CA LEU A 281 -5.29 5.36 7.21
C LEU A 281 -4.94 4.07 7.94
N ILE A 282 -4.04 4.14 8.92
CA ILE A 282 -3.41 2.95 9.53
C ILE A 282 -3.58 3.03 11.05
N LEU A 283 -4.00 1.95 11.70
CA LEU A 283 -3.96 1.89 13.17
C LEU A 283 -2.52 1.69 13.65
N LEU A 284 -2.17 2.30 14.78
CA LEU A 284 -0.83 2.29 15.36
C LEU A 284 -0.25 0.87 15.51
N PRO A 285 -0.98 -0.15 16.02
CA PRO A 285 -0.45 -1.51 16.11
C PRO A 285 0.06 -2.06 14.76
N PHE A 286 -0.62 -1.70 13.66
CA PHE A 286 -0.20 -2.11 12.31
C PHE A 286 0.96 -1.28 11.77
N ALA A 287 1.00 0.01 12.10
CA ALA A 287 2.08 0.91 11.73
C ALA A 287 3.41 0.55 12.42
N ASP A 288 3.34 0.07 13.66
CA ASP A 288 4.51 -0.41 14.43
C ASP A 288 5.10 -1.70 13.83
N ILE A 289 4.24 -2.62 13.38
CA ILE A 289 4.67 -3.84 12.68
C ILE A 289 5.23 -3.51 11.29
N LYS A 290 4.65 -2.49 10.62
CA LYS A 290 5.08 -1.93 9.32
C LYS A 290 6.44 -1.23 9.46
N SER A 291 7.46 -2.03 9.71
CA SER A 291 8.86 -1.67 9.63
C SER A 291 9.33 -1.74 8.17
N ASP A 292 10.36 -0.95 7.83
CA ASP A 292 10.99 -1.05 6.51
C ASP A 292 11.52 -2.47 6.25
N GLU A 293 11.98 -3.15 7.30
CA GLU A 293 12.42 -4.55 7.23
C GLU A 293 11.27 -5.52 6.96
N GLY A 294 10.10 -5.36 7.60
CA GLY A 294 8.91 -6.17 7.29
C GLY A 294 8.45 -6.00 5.84
N HIS A 295 8.43 -4.76 5.35
CA HIS A 295 8.09 -4.49 3.95
C HIS A 295 9.11 -5.12 2.98
N LYS A 296 10.41 -5.01 3.27
CA LYS A 296 11.46 -5.66 2.46
C LYS A 296 11.32 -7.18 2.45
N ARG A 297 11.01 -7.81 3.58
CA ARG A 297 10.77 -9.26 3.67
C ARG A 297 9.60 -9.69 2.80
N TYR A 298 8.46 -8.99 2.90
CA TYR A 298 7.30 -9.24 2.07
C TYR A 298 7.62 -9.09 0.57
N VAL A 299 8.26 -7.98 0.17
CA VAL A 299 8.65 -7.75 -1.23
C VAL A 299 9.59 -8.84 -1.73
N THR A 300 10.54 -9.28 -0.91
CA THR A 300 11.49 -10.35 -1.24
C THR A 300 10.76 -11.68 -1.44
N PHE A 301 9.93 -12.09 -0.47
CA PHE A 301 9.14 -13.31 -0.58
C PHE A 301 8.25 -13.32 -1.82
N ARG A 302 7.55 -12.22 -2.08
CA ARG A 302 6.69 -12.06 -3.27
C ARG A 302 7.49 -12.14 -4.57
N ASN A 303 8.62 -11.45 -4.65
CA ASN A 303 9.50 -11.50 -5.82
C ASN A 303 10.05 -12.92 -6.07
N LEU A 304 10.39 -13.66 -5.01
CA LEU A 304 10.88 -15.05 -5.12
C LEU A 304 9.81 -16.02 -5.66
N ARG A 305 8.52 -15.72 -5.45
CA ARG A 305 7.37 -16.47 -6.00
C ARG A 305 7.17 -16.22 -7.50
N GLY A 306 7.73 -15.15 -8.07
CA GLY A 306 7.53 -14.79 -9.49
C GLY A 306 6.24 -14.01 -9.77
N GLU A 307 5.68 -13.36 -8.73
CA GLU A 307 4.59 -12.38 -8.79
C GLU A 307 5.13 -10.94 -8.83
#